data_AF-A0A9P1E0Q6-F1
#
_entry.id   AF-A0A9P1E0Q6-F1
#
_cell.length_a   1.000
_cell.length_b   1.000
_cell.length_c   1.000
_cell.angle_alpha   90.00
_cell.angle_beta   90.00
_cell.angle_gamma   90.00
#
_symmetry.space_group_name_H-M   'P 1'
#
loop_
_entity.id
_entity.type
_entity.pdbx_description
1 polymer ?
#
loop_
_entity_poly.entity_id
_entity_poly.type
_entity_poly.pdbx_seq_one_letter_code
_entity_poly.pdbx_strand_id
1 'polypeptide(L)'
;MILMEPYKHKYPYDWRDKKPTIIRETEQWFASVEGFREAAIDAVKGVNWVPPQAVNRISAMISSRYDWCISRKKTWGVPIPVFYHLASKKPLLKEETINHIRSIISQKGSDAWWHMTVEDLLPDNYRDRASEYKKGTDTMDVWFDSGSSWAAVLEKRSDLQYPADLYLEGTDQHRGWFQSSLLTSIASKGKAPYSGVITHGFVLDEKGLKMSKSLGNVVDPIT
;
A
#
# COMPACT_ATOMS: atom_id res chain seq x y z
N MET A 1 12.22 22.51 -41.76
CA MET A 1 12.93 23.39 -40.81
C MET A 1 12.55 22.96 -39.41
N ILE A 2 13.53 22.83 -38.52
CA ILE A 2 13.30 22.65 -37.08
C ILE A 2 13.50 24.02 -36.45
N LEU A 3 12.54 24.50 -35.65
CA LEU A 3 12.68 25.70 -34.84
C LEU A 3 13.29 25.32 -33.49
N MET A 4 14.35 26.02 -33.09
CA MET A 4 15.00 25.87 -31.78
C MET A 4 14.99 27.21 -31.08
N GLU A 5 14.36 27.28 -29.91
CA GLU A 5 14.35 28.48 -29.06
C GLU A 5 14.42 28.12 -27.58
N PRO A 6 15.09 28.93 -26.74
CA PRO A 6 15.05 28.77 -25.29
C PRO A 6 13.65 29.04 -24.74
N TYR A 7 13.12 28.15 -23.90
CA TYR A 7 11.79 28.29 -23.28
C TYR A 7 11.86 28.24 -21.75
N LYS A 8 11.25 29.23 -21.08
CA LYS A 8 11.20 29.31 -19.61
C LYS A 8 9.93 28.63 -19.09
N HIS A 9 10.11 27.58 -18.30
CA HIS A 9 9.00 26.83 -17.69
C HIS A 9 9.35 26.30 -16.30
N LYS A 10 8.36 25.74 -15.62
CA LYS A 10 8.57 25.02 -14.35
C LYS A 10 9.11 23.63 -14.64
N TYR A 11 10.16 23.23 -13.95
CA TYR A 11 10.75 21.90 -14.03
C TYR A 11 10.90 21.32 -12.62
N PRO A 12 10.71 20.01 -12.39
CA PRO A 12 10.89 19.40 -11.08
C PRO A 12 12.37 19.29 -10.71
N TYR A 13 12.68 19.71 -9.48
CA TYR A 13 14.01 19.61 -8.90
C TYR A 13 13.95 18.80 -7.61
N ASP A 14 15.01 18.05 -7.33
CA ASP A 14 15.18 17.39 -6.05
C ASP A 14 15.23 18.46 -4.95
N TRP A 15 14.45 18.24 -3.90
CA TRP A 15 14.26 19.25 -2.86
C TRP A 15 15.48 19.39 -1.94
N ARG A 16 16.36 18.39 -1.88
CA ARG A 16 17.55 18.34 -1.02
C ARG A 16 18.77 18.90 -1.73
N ASP A 17 19.13 18.36 -2.89
CA ASP A 17 20.34 18.75 -3.62
C ASP A 17 20.08 19.73 -4.77
N LYS A 18 18.82 20.10 -5.00
CA LYS A 18 18.40 21.15 -5.95
C LYS A 18 18.84 20.87 -7.39
N LYS A 19 18.92 19.60 -7.77
CA LYS A 19 19.23 19.16 -9.14
C LYS A 19 17.97 18.81 -9.93
N PRO A 20 17.98 18.97 -11.27
CA PRO A 20 16.84 18.59 -12.10
C PRO A 20 16.56 17.09 -11.97
N THR A 21 15.30 16.72 -11.79
CA THR A 21 14.88 15.31 -11.78
C THR A 21 14.46 14.86 -13.17
N ILE A 22 14.64 13.57 -13.47
CA ILE A 22 14.16 12.96 -14.72
C ILE A 22 13.14 11.86 -14.42
N ILE A 23 12.23 11.62 -15.36
CA ILE A 23 11.33 10.47 -15.33
C ILE A 23 12.06 9.30 -15.98
N ARG A 24 12.11 8.16 -15.30
CA ARG A 24 12.76 6.94 -15.78
C ARG A 24 11.90 5.73 -15.45
N GLU A 25 11.79 4.81 -16.39
CA GLU A 25 11.12 3.52 -16.18
C GLU A 25 11.96 2.60 -15.28
N THR A 26 11.29 1.95 -14.33
CA THR A 26 11.91 0.98 -13.42
C THR A 26 10.97 -0.19 -13.21
N GLU A 27 11.52 -1.39 -13.01
CA GLU A 27 10.75 -2.57 -12.59
C GLU A 27 10.11 -2.32 -11.21
N GLN A 28 8.82 -2.63 -11.09
CA GLN A 28 7.99 -2.45 -9.89
C GLN A 28 6.95 -3.58 -9.82
N TRP A 29 6.45 -3.86 -8.61
CA TRP A 29 5.34 -4.76 -8.36
C TRP A 29 4.02 -4.01 -8.34
N PHE A 30 3.04 -4.58 -9.02
CA PHE A 30 1.68 -4.04 -9.09
C PHE A 30 0.67 -5.08 -8.63
N ALA A 31 -0.33 -4.63 -7.88
CA ALA A 31 -1.57 -5.37 -7.68
C ALA A 31 -2.58 -4.90 -8.74
N SER A 32 -3.07 -5.84 -9.56
CA SER A 32 -4.06 -5.55 -10.60
C SER A 32 -5.43 -5.30 -9.96
N VAL A 33 -5.86 -4.04 -9.94
CA VAL A 33 -7.17 -3.65 -9.41
C VAL A 33 -8.26 -3.93 -10.44
N GLU A 34 -7.94 -3.87 -11.73
CA GLU A 34 -8.87 -4.13 -12.82
C GLU A 34 -9.65 -5.45 -12.64
N GLY A 35 -8.97 -6.52 -12.21
CA GLY A 35 -9.60 -7.84 -12.03
C GLY A 35 -10.69 -7.92 -10.96
N PHE A 36 -10.78 -6.95 -10.04
CA PHE A 36 -11.80 -6.90 -8.98
C PHE A 36 -12.42 -5.52 -8.78
N ARG A 37 -12.22 -4.60 -9.74
CA ARG A 37 -12.68 -3.21 -9.66
C ARG A 37 -14.19 -3.12 -9.54
N GLU A 38 -14.92 -3.90 -10.35
CA GLU A 38 -16.39 -3.91 -10.32
C GLU A 38 -16.91 -4.44 -8.99
N ALA A 39 -16.32 -5.52 -8.46
CA ALA A 39 -16.66 -6.05 -7.14
C ALA A 39 -16.38 -5.02 -6.02
N ALA A 40 -15.29 -4.25 -6.13
CA ALA A 40 -15.00 -3.18 -5.17
C ALA A 40 -16.02 -2.04 -5.25
N ILE A 41 -16.42 -1.61 -6.45
CA ILE A 41 -17.45 -0.59 -6.65
C ILE A 41 -18.81 -1.07 -6.13
N ASP A 42 -19.14 -2.34 -6.35
CA ASP A 42 -20.40 -2.90 -5.86
C ASP A 42 -20.43 -3.00 -4.34
N ALA A 43 -19.34 -3.45 -3.73
CA ALA A 43 -19.20 -3.50 -2.28
C ALA A 43 -19.34 -2.13 -1.61
N VAL A 44 -18.89 -1.04 -2.26
CA VAL A 44 -19.08 0.33 -1.77
C VAL A 44 -20.56 0.70 -1.60
N LYS A 45 -21.46 0.17 -2.44
CA LYS A 45 -22.91 0.43 -2.33
C LYS A 45 -23.53 -0.20 -1.09
N GLY A 46 -22.96 -1.31 -0.62
CA GLY A 46 -23.40 -2.02 0.58
C GLY A 46 -22.92 -1.40 1.89
N VAL A 47 -22.07 -0.37 1.83
CA VAL A 47 -21.53 0.33 3.00
C VAL A 47 -22.39 1.55 3.32
N ASN A 48 -22.68 1.78 4.60
CA ASN A 48 -23.34 3.00 5.05
C ASN A 48 -22.33 4.15 5.16
N TRP A 49 -22.47 5.19 4.32
CA TRP A 49 -21.55 6.33 4.27
C TRP A 49 -22.12 7.55 4.99
N VAL A 50 -21.33 8.15 5.87
CA VAL A 50 -21.67 9.38 6.59
C VAL A 50 -20.53 10.40 6.40
N PRO A 51 -20.78 11.53 5.71
CA PRO A 51 -22.03 11.89 5.04
C PRO A 51 -22.28 11.05 3.77
N PRO A 52 -23.53 10.90 3.30
CA PRO A 52 -23.86 10.03 2.17
C PRO A 52 -23.08 10.33 0.88
N GLN A 53 -22.70 11.59 0.66
CA GLN A 53 -21.94 12.02 -0.52
C GLN A 53 -20.49 11.49 -0.54
N ALA A 54 -19.97 10.98 0.58
CA ALA A 54 -18.63 10.38 0.67
C ALA A 54 -18.47 9.19 -0.28
N VAL A 55 -19.56 8.48 -0.58
CA VAL A 55 -19.61 7.37 -1.56
C VAL A 55 -19.10 7.79 -2.93
N ASN A 56 -19.36 9.03 -3.35
CA ASN A 56 -18.94 9.53 -4.66
C ASN A 56 -17.41 9.66 -4.74
N ARG A 57 -16.79 10.06 -3.63
CA ARG A 57 -15.33 10.26 -3.56
C ARG A 57 -14.60 8.93 -3.64
N ILE A 58 -15.01 7.92 -2.88
CA ILE A 58 -14.36 6.61 -2.93
C ILE A 58 -14.61 5.91 -4.27
N SER A 59 -15.84 5.98 -4.81
CA SER A 59 -16.20 5.38 -6.10
C SER A 59 -15.38 5.96 -7.24
N ALA A 60 -15.26 7.28 -7.32
CA ALA A 60 -14.45 7.95 -8.35
C ALA A 60 -12.96 7.55 -8.30
N MET A 61 -12.42 7.35 -7.09
CA MET A 61 -11.02 6.93 -6.91
C MET A 61 -10.78 5.47 -7.30
N ILE A 62 -11.77 4.59 -7.10
CA ILE A 62 -11.68 3.17 -7.51
C ILE A 62 -11.85 3.06 -9.03
N SER A 63 -12.83 3.75 -9.61
CA SER A 63 -13.11 3.67 -11.06
C SER A 63 -11.92 4.08 -11.93
N SER A 64 -11.10 5.03 -11.47
CA SER A 64 -9.93 5.52 -12.21
C SER A 64 -8.64 4.71 -11.97
N ARG A 65 -8.67 3.68 -11.11
CA ARG A 65 -7.49 2.91 -10.72
C ARG A 65 -7.45 1.55 -11.43
N TYR A 66 -6.46 1.37 -12.30
CA TYR A 66 -6.22 0.12 -13.02
C TYR A 66 -5.24 -0.79 -12.26
N ASP A 67 -4.10 -0.22 -11.86
CA ASP A 67 -3.07 -0.91 -11.10
C ASP A 67 -2.69 -0.13 -9.84
N TRP A 68 -2.28 -0.85 -8.80
CA TRP A 68 -1.67 -0.30 -7.61
C TRP A 68 -0.21 -0.72 -7.54
N CYS A 69 0.72 0.22 -7.72
CA CYS A 69 2.13 -0.01 -7.44
C CYS A 69 2.34 -0.24 -5.93
N ILE A 70 2.59 -1.49 -5.56
CA ILE A 70 2.74 -1.95 -4.17
C ILE A 70 4.20 -2.02 -3.72
N SER A 71 5.18 -1.89 -4.61
CA SER A 71 6.60 -1.90 -4.24
C SER A 71 7.15 -0.52 -3.92
N ARG A 72 8.11 -0.46 -3.00
CA ARG A 72 8.90 0.71 -2.63
C ARG A 72 10.36 0.30 -2.52
N LYS A 73 11.25 1.12 -3.10
CA LYS A 73 12.71 0.99 -2.94
C LYS A 73 13.16 1.65 -1.64
N LYS A 74 12.72 1.10 -0.51
CA LYS A 74 13.03 1.58 0.84
C LYS A 74 13.48 0.42 1.71
N THR A 75 14.34 0.73 2.67
CA THR A 75 14.86 -0.24 3.65
C THR A 75 13.90 -0.50 4.81
N TRP A 76 13.00 0.44 5.11
CA TRP A 76 12.00 0.31 6.17
C TRP A 76 10.63 -0.03 5.58
N GLY A 77 10.09 -1.20 5.96
CA GLY A 77 8.78 -1.72 5.54
C GLY A 77 8.77 -3.25 5.49
N VAL A 78 7.59 -3.84 5.31
CA VAL A 78 7.46 -5.29 5.12
C VAL A 78 8.08 -5.66 3.76
N PRO A 79 8.98 -6.66 3.68
CA PRO A 79 9.59 -7.06 2.41
C PRO A 79 8.57 -7.72 1.50
N ILE A 80 8.67 -7.52 0.18
CA ILE A 80 7.95 -8.34 -0.79
C ILE A 80 8.68 -9.70 -0.89
N PRO A 81 8.04 -10.82 -0.49
CA PRO A 81 8.70 -12.11 -0.31
C PRO A 81 8.91 -12.84 -1.64
N VAL A 82 9.78 -12.30 -2.50
CA VAL A 82 10.06 -12.83 -3.84
C VAL A 82 11.55 -13.10 -4.04
N PHE A 83 11.86 -14.19 -4.72
CA PHE A 83 13.20 -14.48 -5.21
C PHE A 83 13.28 -14.28 -6.72
N TYR A 84 14.49 -14.08 -7.24
CA TYR A 84 14.75 -13.97 -8.67
C TYR A 84 15.84 -14.95 -9.06
N HIS A 85 15.58 -15.72 -10.11
CA HIS A 85 16.61 -16.57 -10.71
C HIS A 85 17.69 -15.70 -11.35
N LEU A 86 18.96 -15.98 -11.05
CA LEU A 86 20.08 -15.10 -11.43
C LEU A 86 20.28 -14.99 -12.94
N ALA A 87 20.13 -16.09 -13.68
CA ALA A 87 20.34 -16.09 -15.13
C ALA A 87 19.14 -15.52 -15.90
N SER A 88 17.92 -15.98 -15.58
CA SER A 88 16.71 -15.63 -16.35
C SER A 88 15.99 -14.39 -15.84
N LYS A 89 16.34 -13.89 -14.65
CA LYS A 89 15.66 -12.80 -13.92
C LYS A 89 14.17 -13.06 -13.62
N LYS A 90 13.66 -14.26 -13.88
CA LYS A 90 12.26 -14.60 -13.60
C LYS A 90 12.02 -14.64 -12.09
N PRO A 91 10.89 -14.10 -11.61
CA PRO A 91 10.52 -14.18 -10.21
C PRO A 91 10.09 -15.62 -9.85
N LEU A 92 10.54 -16.09 -8.69
CA LEU A 92 10.02 -17.25 -7.99
C LEU A 92 9.06 -16.73 -6.91
N LEU A 93 7.78 -16.74 -7.23
CA LEU A 93 6.68 -16.34 -6.36
C LEU A 93 5.57 -17.38 -6.47
N LYS A 94 5.66 -18.43 -5.66
CA LYS A 94 4.69 -19.53 -5.60
C LYS A 94 4.05 -19.58 -4.22
N GLU A 95 2.89 -20.23 -4.13
CA GLU A 95 2.19 -20.43 -2.86
C GLU A 95 3.09 -21.11 -1.81
N GLU A 96 3.83 -22.15 -2.20
CA GLU A 96 4.78 -22.85 -1.33
C GLU A 96 5.85 -21.92 -0.75
N THR A 97 6.48 -21.10 -1.61
CA THR A 97 7.53 -20.16 -1.17
C THR A 97 6.95 -19.08 -0.25
N ILE A 98 5.76 -18.57 -0.56
CA ILE A 98 5.08 -17.55 0.26
C ILE A 98 4.69 -18.14 1.61
N ASN A 99 4.13 -19.35 1.65
CA ASN A 99 3.73 -20.03 2.88
C ASN A 99 4.93 -20.34 3.78
N HIS A 100 6.05 -20.76 3.19
CA HIS A 100 7.29 -21.00 3.93
C HIS A 100 7.83 -19.70 4.55
N ILE A 101 7.94 -18.63 3.77
CA ILE A 101 8.38 -17.31 4.27
C ILE A 101 7.43 -16.78 5.34
N ARG A 102 6.11 -16.96 5.17
CA ARG A 102 5.10 -16.59 6.18
C ARG A 102 5.37 -17.29 7.51
N SER A 103 5.76 -18.57 7.49
CA SER A 103 6.13 -19.32 8.70
C SER A 103 7.36 -18.70 9.39
N ILE A 104 8.40 -18.37 8.61
CA ILE A 104 9.61 -17.72 9.12
C ILE A 104 9.27 -16.36 9.76
N ILE A 105 8.54 -15.51 9.05
CA ILE A 105 8.16 -14.17 9.51
C ILE A 105 7.30 -14.25 10.78
N SER A 106 6.40 -15.24 10.88
CA SER A 106 5.56 -15.43 12.07
C SER A 106 6.37 -15.77 13.32
N GLN A 107 7.55 -16.38 13.17
CA GLN A 107 8.42 -16.78 14.28
C GLN A 107 9.52 -15.76 14.59
N LYS A 108 10.10 -15.15 13.55
CA LYS A 108 11.32 -14.33 13.63
C LYS A 108 11.10 -12.85 13.29
N GLY A 109 9.89 -12.46 12.89
CA GLY A 109 9.59 -11.12 12.40
C GLY A 109 10.03 -10.89 10.95
N SER A 110 9.65 -9.73 10.38
CA SER A 110 9.97 -9.37 9.00
C SER A 110 11.47 -9.19 8.74
N ASP A 111 12.24 -8.83 9.77
CA ASP A 111 13.68 -8.58 9.66
C ASP A 111 14.48 -9.84 9.31
N ALA A 112 13.90 -11.02 9.56
CA ALA A 112 14.43 -12.30 9.12
C ALA A 112 14.74 -12.29 7.61
N TRP A 113 13.92 -11.62 6.79
CA TRP A 113 14.16 -11.49 5.35
C TRP A 113 15.49 -10.82 5.04
N TRP A 114 15.94 -9.86 5.85
CA TRP A 114 17.17 -9.11 5.59
C TRP A 114 18.40 -9.86 6.09
N HIS A 115 18.31 -10.50 7.26
CA HIS A 115 19.45 -11.12 7.93
C HIS A 115 19.70 -12.59 7.53
N MET A 116 18.66 -13.33 7.13
CA MET A 116 18.82 -14.74 6.75
C MET A 116 19.38 -14.89 5.33
N THR A 117 20.04 -16.03 5.10
CA THR A 117 20.57 -16.41 3.80
C THR A 117 19.43 -16.80 2.83
N VAL A 118 19.72 -16.80 1.52
CA VAL A 118 18.74 -17.27 0.52
C VAL A 118 18.41 -18.75 0.75
N GLU A 119 19.39 -19.56 1.17
CA GLU A 119 19.23 -20.98 1.48
C GLU A 119 18.25 -21.20 2.65
N ASP A 120 18.35 -20.38 3.70
CA ASP A 120 17.47 -20.49 4.88
C ASP A 120 16.06 -19.94 4.65
N LEU A 121 15.88 -19.08 3.63
CA LEU A 121 14.59 -18.47 3.28
C LEU A 121 13.82 -19.27 2.23
N LEU A 122 14.50 -20.15 1.49
CA LEU A 122 13.90 -21.01 0.49
C LEU A 122 13.33 -22.28 1.15
N PRO A 123 12.18 -22.79 0.68
CA PRO A 123 11.71 -24.11 1.09
C PRO A 123 12.71 -25.21 0.68
N ASP A 124 12.64 -26.37 1.33
CA ASP A 124 13.66 -27.43 1.20
C ASP A 124 13.84 -27.93 -0.25
N ASN A 125 12.78 -27.96 -1.05
CA ASN A 125 12.83 -28.34 -2.47
C ASN A 125 13.61 -27.35 -3.36
N TYR A 126 13.91 -26.15 -2.87
CA TYR A 126 14.71 -25.13 -3.55
C TYR A 126 16.10 -24.95 -2.92
N ARG A 127 16.38 -25.58 -1.78
CA ARG A 127 17.61 -25.38 -0.99
C ARG A 127 18.87 -25.73 -1.77
N ASP A 128 18.89 -26.88 -2.45
CA ASP A 128 20.02 -27.32 -3.29
C ASP A 128 20.32 -26.37 -4.45
N ARG A 129 19.35 -25.54 -4.84
CA ARG A 129 19.45 -24.56 -5.92
C ARG A 129 19.51 -23.13 -5.42
N ALA A 130 19.71 -22.90 -4.12
CA ALA A 130 19.70 -21.57 -3.52
C ALA A 130 20.73 -20.63 -4.17
N SER A 131 21.87 -21.16 -4.62
CA SER A 131 22.92 -20.42 -5.34
C SER A 131 22.47 -19.85 -6.68
N GLU A 132 21.37 -20.36 -7.26
CA GLU A 132 20.78 -19.86 -8.51
C GLU A 132 19.83 -18.67 -8.27
N TYR A 133 19.54 -18.31 -7.02
CA TYR A 133 18.55 -17.31 -6.65
C TYR A 133 19.14 -16.14 -5.87
N LYS A 134 18.47 -14.99 -5.97
CA LYS A 134 18.65 -13.84 -5.07
C LYS A 134 17.31 -13.38 -4.52
N LYS A 135 17.28 -12.91 -3.27
CA LYS A 135 16.07 -12.30 -2.68
C LYS A 135 15.82 -10.89 -3.22
N GLY A 136 14.55 -10.52 -3.33
CA GLY A 136 14.11 -9.16 -3.66
C GLY A 136 14.44 -8.17 -2.55
N THR A 137 14.60 -6.90 -2.92
CA THR A 137 14.97 -5.80 -2.01
C THR A 137 13.86 -4.77 -1.85
N ASP A 138 12.73 -4.95 -2.53
CA ASP A 138 11.61 -4.03 -2.44
C ASP A 138 10.77 -4.32 -1.20
N THR A 139 10.25 -3.25 -0.60
CA THR A 139 9.29 -3.29 0.50
C THR A 139 7.89 -2.99 0.00
N MET A 140 6.88 -3.40 0.75
CA MET A 140 5.49 -3.09 0.48
C MET A 140 5.19 -1.61 0.73
N ASP A 141 4.23 -1.08 -0.02
CA ASP A 141 3.63 0.22 0.22
C ASP A 141 2.97 0.26 1.61
N VAL A 142 3.17 1.34 2.35
CA VAL A 142 2.59 1.51 3.70
C VAL A 142 1.06 1.51 3.70
N TRP A 143 0.44 1.83 2.56
CA TRP A 143 -1.00 1.67 2.38
C TRP A 143 -1.42 0.21 2.29
N PHE A 144 -0.55 -0.69 1.83
CA PHE A 144 -0.79 -2.14 1.86
C PHE A 144 -0.75 -2.65 3.30
N ASP A 145 0.26 -2.24 4.07
CA ASP A 145 0.40 -2.60 5.49
C ASP A 145 -0.86 -2.20 6.27
N SER A 146 -1.20 -0.90 6.27
CA SER A 146 -2.39 -0.39 6.95
C SER A 146 -3.69 -0.96 6.34
N GLY A 147 -3.76 -1.12 5.02
CA GLY A 147 -4.89 -1.72 4.31
C GLY A 147 -5.15 -3.17 4.74
N SER A 148 -4.12 -3.91 5.11
CA SER A 148 -4.25 -5.29 5.59
C SER A 148 -4.64 -5.41 7.08
N SER A 149 -4.86 -4.30 7.78
CA SER A 149 -5.21 -4.29 9.22
C SER A 149 -6.47 -5.08 9.56
N TRP A 150 -7.46 -5.16 8.66
CA TRP A 150 -8.65 -6.00 8.87
C TRP A 150 -8.27 -7.48 9.03
N ALA A 151 -7.30 -7.96 8.25
CA ALA A 151 -6.83 -9.34 8.32
C ALA A 151 -5.84 -9.55 9.48
N ALA A 152 -4.96 -8.58 9.72
CA ALA A 152 -3.92 -8.68 10.74
C ALA A 152 -4.44 -8.47 12.16
N VAL A 153 -5.54 -7.72 12.33
CA VAL A 153 -6.10 -7.33 13.62
C VAL A 153 -7.49 -7.92 13.81
N LEU A 154 -8.48 -7.56 12.98
CA LEU A 154 -9.88 -7.96 13.20
C LEU A 154 -10.06 -9.49 13.10
N GLU A 155 -9.44 -10.15 12.12
CA GLU A 155 -9.53 -11.62 12.00
C GLU A 155 -8.67 -12.39 13.01
N LYS A 156 -7.65 -11.76 13.61
CA LYS A 156 -6.70 -12.44 14.51
C LYS A 156 -7.09 -12.35 15.97
N ARG A 157 -7.81 -11.31 16.35
CA ARG A 157 -8.20 -11.03 17.72
C ARG A 157 -9.59 -11.58 18.01
N SER A 158 -9.69 -12.45 19.01
CA SER A 158 -10.97 -13.09 19.38
C SER A 158 -12.02 -12.12 19.94
N ASP A 159 -11.60 -10.93 20.38
CA ASP A 159 -12.47 -9.87 20.89
C ASP A 159 -12.99 -8.93 19.79
N LEU A 160 -12.58 -9.13 18.53
CA LEU A 160 -12.97 -8.30 17.40
C LEU A 160 -13.73 -9.12 16.35
N GLN A 161 -14.40 -8.41 15.44
CA GLN A 161 -15.18 -9.00 14.37
C GLN A 161 -14.81 -8.43 13.01
N TYR A 162 -14.86 -9.30 12.00
CA TYR A 162 -14.77 -8.94 10.59
C TYR A 162 -16.10 -9.29 9.90
N PRO A 163 -16.68 -8.36 9.12
CA PRO A 163 -16.29 -6.95 8.95
C PRO A 163 -16.48 -6.12 10.21
N ALA A 164 -15.76 -5.00 10.33
CA ALA A 164 -16.01 -4.01 11.37
C ALA A 164 -17.38 -3.33 11.15
N ASP A 165 -18.05 -2.93 12.24
CA ASP A 165 -19.29 -2.15 12.11
C ASP A 165 -19.04 -0.76 11.54
N LEU A 166 -17.91 -0.15 11.91
CA LEU A 166 -17.60 1.23 11.57
C LEU A 166 -16.10 1.46 11.38
N TYR A 167 -15.74 2.14 10.30
CA TYR A 167 -14.47 2.86 10.15
C TYR A 167 -14.72 4.37 10.30
N LEU A 168 -13.84 5.08 11.01
CA LEU A 168 -13.96 6.52 11.24
C LEU A 168 -12.60 7.19 11.09
N GLU A 169 -12.44 8.04 10.07
CA GLU A 169 -11.21 8.80 9.82
C GLU A 169 -11.44 10.08 9.00
N GLY A 170 -10.41 10.91 8.90
CA GLY A 170 -10.39 12.13 8.09
C GLY A 170 -10.65 11.88 6.60
N THR A 171 -11.17 12.92 5.93
CA THR A 171 -11.58 12.85 4.51
C THR A 171 -10.45 12.49 3.53
N ASP A 172 -9.18 12.67 3.92
CA ASP A 172 -8.01 12.18 3.17
C ASP A 172 -7.97 10.65 3.02
N GLN A 173 -8.55 9.90 3.95
CA GLN A 173 -8.48 8.43 3.93
C GLN A 173 -9.28 7.77 2.80
N HIS A 174 -10.10 8.52 2.06
CA HIS A 174 -10.70 8.04 0.80
C HIS A 174 -9.67 7.70 -0.27
N ARG A 175 -8.45 8.27 -0.19
CA ARG A 175 -7.32 7.94 -1.07
C ARG A 175 -6.23 7.14 -0.34
N GLY A 176 -6.43 6.89 0.94
CA GLY A 176 -5.52 6.19 1.83
C GLY A 176 -6.18 4.92 2.36
N TRP A 177 -6.37 4.90 3.68
CA TRP A 177 -6.69 3.68 4.42
C TRP A 177 -8.05 3.06 4.08
N PHE A 178 -9.10 3.85 3.84
CA PHE A 178 -10.40 3.30 3.44
C PHE A 178 -10.28 2.54 2.13
N GLN A 179 -9.61 3.15 1.14
CA GLN A 179 -9.43 2.55 -0.17
C GLN A 179 -8.53 1.30 -0.09
N SER A 180 -7.37 1.38 0.56
CA SER A 180 -6.48 0.23 0.63
C SER A 180 -7.07 -0.94 1.42
N SER A 181 -7.81 -0.66 2.50
CA SER A 181 -8.54 -1.68 3.26
C SER A 181 -9.61 -2.34 2.40
N LEU A 182 -10.42 -1.55 1.69
CA LEU A 182 -11.43 -2.08 0.78
C LEU A 182 -10.81 -2.95 -0.31
N LEU A 183 -9.79 -2.46 -1.01
CA LEU A 183 -9.18 -3.18 -2.13
C LEU A 183 -8.55 -4.50 -1.68
N THR A 184 -7.80 -4.51 -0.57
CA THR A 184 -7.18 -5.74 -0.05
C THR A 184 -8.22 -6.74 0.45
N SER A 185 -9.29 -6.28 1.12
CA SER A 185 -10.38 -7.14 1.60
C SER A 185 -11.19 -7.74 0.46
N ILE A 186 -11.51 -6.95 -0.57
CA ILE A 186 -12.24 -7.45 -1.74
C ILE A 186 -11.38 -8.46 -2.51
N ALA A 187 -10.11 -8.16 -2.74
CA ALA A 187 -9.20 -9.07 -3.42
C ALA A 187 -9.02 -10.42 -2.69
N SER A 188 -9.03 -10.41 -1.35
CA SER A 188 -8.80 -11.62 -0.54
C SER A 188 -10.07 -12.37 -0.11
N LYS A 189 -11.19 -11.67 0.09
CA LYS A 189 -12.40 -12.20 0.75
C LYS A 189 -13.69 -11.88 -0.01
N GLY A 190 -13.63 -11.03 -1.04
CA GLY A 190 -14.81 -10.62 -1.81
C GLY A 190 -15.80 -9.75 -1.04
N LYS A 191 -15.43 -9.22 0.13
CA LYS A 191 -16.31 -8.39 0.98
C LYS A 191 -15.58 -7.13 1.47
N ALA A 192 -16.32 -6.04 1.69
CA ALA A 192 -15.77 -4.84 2.32
C ALA A 192 -15.39 -5.13 3.80
N PRO A 193 -14.32 -4.51 4.32
CA PRO A 193 -13.85 -4.75 5.68
C PRO A 193 -14.63 -3.97 6.75
N TYR A 194 -15.58 -3.13 6.32
CA TYR A 194 -16.42 -2.30 7.17
C TYR A 194 -17.86 -2.27 6.66
N SER A 195 -18.83 -2.17 7.57
CA SER A 195 -20.26 -2.03 7.26
C SER A 195 -20.68 -0.56 7.16
N GLY A 196 -20.01 0.34 7.89
CA GLY A 196 -20.21 1.77 7.82
C GLY A 196 -18.90 2.55 7.80
N VAL A 197 -18.93 3.75 7.21
CA VAL A 197 -17.81 4.70 7.21
C VAL A 197 -18.32 6.08 7.62
N ILE A 198 -17.74 6.62 8.68
CA ILE A 198 -17.87 8.04 9.03
C ILE A 198 -16.59 8.75 8.60
N THR A 199 -16.74 9.88 7.92
CA THR A 199 -15.60 10.73 7.61
C THR A 199 -15.80 12.16 8.10
N HIS A 200 -14.74 12.75 8.62
CA HIS A 200 -14.75 14.13 9.11
C HIS A 200 -13.79 15.02 8.29
N GLY A 201 -14.00 16.34 8.38
CA GLY A 201 -13.13 17.34 7.80
C GLY A 201 -11.80 17.48 8.55
N PHE A 202 -10.97 18.43 8.11
CA PHE A 202 -9.77 18.81 8.85
C PHE A 202 -10.09 19.86 9.90
N VAL A 203 -9.35 19.84 11.01
CA VAL A 203 -9.28 20.97 11.92
C VAL A 203 -8.51 22.11 11.23
N LEU A 204 -9.07 23.31 11.29
CA LEU A 204 -8.52 24.51 10.67
C LEU A 204 -8.07 25.49 11.76
N ASP A 205 -7.02 26.26 11.48
CA ASP A 205 -6.63 27.40 12.30
C ASP A 205 -7.63 28.57 12.18
N GLU A 206 -7.39 29.65 12.93
CA GLU A 206 -8.26 30.84 12.95
C GLU A 206 -8.36 31.55 11.58
N LYS A 207 -7.46 31.23 10.65
CA LYS A 207 -7.42 31.77 9.28
C LYS A 207 -8.06 30.83 8.27
N GLY A 208 -8.63 29.71 8.72
CA GLY A 208 -9.23 28.68 7.86
C GLY A 208 -8.20 27.81 7.14
N LEU A 209 -6.94 27.84 7.53
CA LEU A 209 -5.90 26.98 6.96
C LEU A 209 -5.87 25.65 7.70
N LYS A 210 -5.65 24.55 6.97
CA LYS A 210 -5.46 23.23 7.58
C LYS A 210 -4.32 23.27 8.59
N MET A 211 -4.60 22.84 9.83
CA MET A 211 -3.56 22.70 10.85
C MET A 211 -2.54 21.63 10.42
N SER A 212 -1.26 21.94 10.47
CA SER A 212 -0.18 20.98 10.19
C SER A 212 1.12 21.36 10.89
N LYS A 213 1.86 20.36 11.37
CA LYS A 213 3.16 20.58 12.04
C LYS A 213 4.14 21.36 11.17
N SER A 214 4.12 21.13 9.86
CA SER A 214 4.96 21.84 8.89
C SER A 214 4.67 23.33 8.77
N LEU A 215 3.42 23.76 9.00
CA LEU A 215 3.03 25.17 8.98
C LEU A 215 3.19 25.84 10.35
N GLY A 216 3.42 25.06 11.42
CA GLY A 216 3.52 25.56 12.78
C GLY A 216 2.21 26.09 13.37
N ASN A 217 1.08 25.91 12.66
CA ASN A 217 -0.25 26.38 13.06
C ASN A 217 -1.04 25.30 13.82
N VAL A 218 -0.36 24.52 14.67
CA VAL A 218 -0.98 23.44 15.44
C VAL A 218 -1.16 23.92 16.88
N VAL A 219 -2.35 23.69 17.43
CA VAL A 219 -2.59 23.77 18.87
C VAL A 219 -2.37 22.39 19.45
N ASP A 220 -1.59 22.29 20.54
CA ASP A 220 -1.38 21.03 21.23
C ASP A 220 -2.72 20.60 21.87
N PRO A 221 -3.26 19.41 21.58
CA PRO A 221 -4.52 18.96 22.13
C PRO A 221 -4.57 18.88 23.67
N ILE A 222 -3.41 18.86 24.33
CA ILE A 222 -3.29 18.74 25.79
C ILE A 222 -3.33 20.12 26.48
N THR A 223 -2.98 21.20 25.78
CA THR A 223 -2.94 22.57 26.33
C THR A 223 -4.11 23.40 25.84
#